data_AF-A0A9Y2JK94-F1
#
_entry.id   AF-A0A9Y2JK94-F1
#
_cell.length_a   1.000
_cell.length_b   1.000
_cell.length_c   1.000
_cell.angle_alpha   90.00
_cell.angle_beta   90.00
_cell.angle_gamma   90.00
#
_symmetry.space_group_name_H-M   'P 1'
#
loop_
_entity.id
_entity.type
_entity.pdbx_description
1 polymer ?
#
loop_
_entity_poly.entity_id
_entity_poly.type
_entity_poly.pdbx_seq_one_letter_code
_entity_poly.pdbx_strand_id
1 'polypeptide(L)' 'MTGERQVRLRLGTRAVSVPAGHGREVVEYAGVTVLRIEDGHPVEHAWIPVGTCPSYADDEALIAAWHAALQWTRSPTGA' A
#
# COMPACT_ATOMS: atom_id res chain seq x y z
N MET A 1 22.04 -15.46 4.98
CA MET A 1 20.72 -16.10 4.84
C MET A 1 19.77 -15.03 4.34
N THR A 2 19.29 -15.14 3.10
CA THR A 2 18.24 -14.25 2.60
C THR A 2 16.94 -14.65 3.28
N GLY A 3 16.39 -13.74 4.08
CA GLY A 3 15.12 -13.93 4.78
C GLY A 3 13.97 -14.21 3.83
N GLU A 4 12.91 -14.84 4.32
CA GLU A 4 11.72 -15.10 3.50
C GLU A 4 11.03 -13.77 3.17
N ARG A 5 10.96 -13.44 1.88
CA ARG A 5 10.30 -12.22 1.39
C ARG A 5 8.94 -12.52 0.83
N GLN A 6 7.93 -11.80 1.33
CA GLN A 6 6.54 -11.94 0.93
C GLN A 6 5.95 -10.57 0.62
N VAL A 7 4.99 -10.54 -0.30
CA VAL A 7 4.13 -9.38 -0.56
C VAL A 7 2.71 -9.77 -0.21
N ARG A 8 2.03 -8.94 0.57
CA ARG A 8 0.63 -9.15 0.97
C ARG A 8 -0.22 -7.96 0.54
N LEU A 9 -1.36 -8.25 -0.07
CA LEU A 9 -2.39 -7.27 -0.36
C LEU A 9 -3.50 -7.38 0.68
N ARG A 10 -3.96 -6.24 1.19
CA ARG A 10 -5.09 -6.16 2.11
C ARG A 10 -6.04 -5.05 1.71
N LEU A 11 -7.28 -5.40 1.39
CA LEU A 11 -8.35 -4.43 1.26
C LEU A 11 -8.82 -3.98 2.66
N GLY A 12 -9.08 -2.69 2.83
CA GLY A 12 -9.62 -2.15 4.07
C GLY A 12 -9.93 -0.67 3.96
N THR A 13 -10.44 -0.10 5.04
CA THR A 13 -10.65 1.34 5.16
C THR A 13 -9.49 1.98 5.92
N ARG A 14 -9.19 3.24 5.59
CA ARG A 14 -8.25 4.08 6.32
C ARG A 14 -8.92 5.40 6.66
N ALA A 15 -8.92 5.73 7.95
CA ALA A 15 -9.31 7.05 8.43
C ALA A 15 -8.22 8.07 8.07
N VAL A 16 -8.60 9.11 7.33
CA VAL A 16 -7.72 10.20 6.92
C VAL A 16 -8.27 11.49 7.50
N SER A 17 -7.41 12.26 8.15
CA SER A 17 -7.78 13.57 8.68
C SER A 17 -7.55 14.64 7.61
N VAL A 18 -8.61 15.34 7.22
CA VAL A 18 -8.60 16.39 6.20
C VAL A 18 -8.93 17.75 6.82
N PRO A 19 -8.32 18.86 6.34
CA PRO A 19 -8.70 20.20 6.78
C PRO A 19 -10.15 20.52 6.39
N ALA A 20 -10.94 21.04 7.33
CA ALA A 20 -12.33 21.44 7.10
C ALA A 20 -12.61 22.78 7.80
N GLY A 21 -12.72 23.86 7.03
CA GLY A 21 -13.08 25.21 7.50
C GLY A 21 -12.21 25.75 8.64
N HIS A 22 -12.63 25.48 9.88
CA HIS A 22 -11.96 25.90 11.12
C HIS A 22 -11.39 24.73 11.95
N GLY A 23 -11.27 23.53 11.37
CA GLY A 23 -10.81 22.34 12.08
C GLY A 23 -10.34 21.20 11.17
N ARG A 24 -10.38 19.99 11.71
CA ARG A 24 -10.07 18.76 10.99
C ARG A 24 -11.28 17.84 11.02
N GLU A 25 -11.61 17.27 9.88
CA GLU A 25 -12.60 16.20 9.74
C GLU A 25 -11.89 14.87 9.53
N VAL A 26 -12.50 13.78 9.98
CA VAL A 26 -12.02 12.42 9.72
C VAL A 26 -12.92 11.78 8.68
N VAL A 27 -12.34 11.39 7.56
CA VAL A 27 -13.04 10.72 6.47
C VAL A 27 -12.46 9.32 6.29
N GLU A 28 -13.33 8.33 6.11
CA GLU A 28 -12.92 6.96 5.84
C GLU A 28 -12.86 6.69 4.34
N TYR A 29 -11.70 6.25 3.86
CA TYR A 29 -11.50 5.86 2.48
C TYR A 29 -11.25 4.37 2.38
N ALA A 30 -11.93 3.69 1.47
CA ALA A 30 -11.55 2.35 1.06
C ALA A 30 -10.19 2.39 0.35
N GLY A 31 -9.41 1.33 0.48
CA GLY A 31 -8.11 1.24 -0.18
C GLY A 31 -7.46 -0.11 -0.03
N VAL A 32 -6.42 -0.33 -0.84
CA VAL A 32 -5.59 -1.53 -0.78
C VAL A 32 -4.26 -1.17 -0.13
N THR A 33 -3.87 -1.94 0.87
CA THR A 33 -2.53 -1.87 1.44
C THR A 33 -1.66 -2.94 0.79
N VAL A 34 -0.55 -2.51 0.20
CA VAL A 34 0.54 -3.37 -0.29
C VAL A 34 1.60 -3.42 0.81
N LEU A 35 1.79 -4.59 1.43
CA LEU A 35 2.79 -4.80 2.48
C LEU A 35 3.94 -5.65 1.95
N ARG A 36 5.17 -5.20 2.21
CA ARG A 36 6.39 -6.01 2.07
C ARG A 36 6.71 -6.60 3.43
N ILE A 37 6.96 -7.90 3.46
CA ILE A 37 7.23 -8.66 4.69
C ILE A 37 8.55 -9.40 4.50
N GLU A 38 9.50 -9.20 5.40
CA GLU A 38 10.76 -9.94 5.46
C GLU A 38 10.82 -10.68 6.80
N ASP A 39 11.02 -11.99 6.75
CA ASP A 39 11.07 -12.86 7.94
C ASP A 39 9.87 -12.67 8.88
N GLY A 40 8.66 -12.57 8.29
CA GLY A 40 7.42 -12.37 9.03
C GLY A 40 7.17 -10.95 9.55
N HIS A 41 8.11 -10.02 9.37
CA HIS A 41 8.00 -8.64 9.83
C HIS A 41 7.67 -7.69 8.67
N PRO A 42 6.68 -6.80 8.81
CA PRO A 42 6.40 -5.80 7.79
C PRO A 42 7.54 -4.79 7.74
N VAL A 43 8.21 -4.71 6.59
CA VAL A 43 9.34 -3.80 6.36
C VAL A 43 8.93 -2.52 5.63
N GLU A 44 7.84 -2.58 4.87
CA GLU A 44 7.30 -1.43 4.14
C GLU A 44 5.81 -1.60 3.89
N HIS A 45 5.08 -0.49 3.80
CA HIS A 45 3.70 -0.48 3.37
C HIS A 45 3.40 0.70 2.42
N ALA A 46 2.55 0.45 1.43
CA ALA A 46 1.93 1.49 0.63
C ALA A 46 0.41 1.34 0.71
N TRP A 47 -0.31 2.43 0.93
CA TRP A 47 -1.77 2.44 0.90
C TRP A 47 -2.26 3.21 -0.31
N ILE A 48 -3.08 2.55 -1.13
CA ILE A 48 -3.61 3.07 -2.37
C ILE A 48 -5.11 3.27 -2.16
N PRO A 49 -5.63 4.51 -2.19
CA PRO A 49 -7.06 4.74 -2.08
C PRO A 49 -7.78 4.07 -3.25
N VAL A 50 -8.92 3.47 -2.96
CA VAL A 50 -9.89 3.04 -3.97
C VAL A 50 -11.05 4.01 -3.86
N GLY A 51 -11.18 4.88 -4.86
CA GLY A 51 -12.27 5.85 -4.92
C GLY A 51 -13.64 5.16 -4.94
N THR A 52 -14.70 5.93 -4.65
CA THR A 52 -16.09 5.45 -4.77
C THR A 52 -16.47 5.11 -6.22
N CYS A 53 -15.78 5.74 -7.18
CA CYS A 53 -15.78 5.38 -8.60
C CYS A 53 -14.34 5.07 -9.01
N PRO A 54 -13.89 3.81 -8.94
CA PRO A 54 -12.52 3.45 -9.29
C PRO A 54 -12.24 3.83 -10.75
N SER A 55 -11.08 4.43 -10.97
CA SER A 55 -10.62 4.89 -12.27
C SER A 55 -9.41 4.08 -12.75
N TYR A 56 -9.13 4.17 -14.05
CA TYR A 56 -7.92 3.57 -14.62
C TYR A 56 -6.63 4.07 -13.94
N ALA A 57 -6.61 5.33 -13.49
CA ALA A 57 -5.48 5.87 -12.75
C ALA A 57 -5.27 5.18 -11.38
N ASP A 58 -6.36 4.77 -10.73
CA ASP A 58 -6.30 4.04 -9.46
C ASP A 58 -5.76 2.61 -9.69
N ASP A 59 -6.21 1.96 -10.77
CA ASP A 59 -5.71 0.64 -11.16
C ASP A 59 -4.21 0.68 -11.48
N GLU A 60 -3.77 1.66 -12.28
CA GLU A 60 -2.36 1.84 -12.61
C GLU A 60 -1.50 2.15 -11.37
N ALA A 61 -2.02 2.95 -10.43
CA ALA A 61 -1.33 3.21 -9.17
C ALA A 61 -1.16 1.93 -8.33
N LEU A 62 -2.20 1.09 -8.26
CA LEU A 62 -2.13 -0.19 -7.56
C LEU A 62 -1.16 -1.16 -8.26
N ILE A 63 -1.24 -1.28 -9.58
CA ILE A 63 -0.35 -2.14 -10.39
C ILE A 63 1.10 -1.71 -10.20
N ALA A 64 1.40 -0.41 -10.28
CA ALA A 64 2.74 0.11 -10.08
C ALA A 64 3.28 -0.19 -8.67
N ALA A 65 2.47 0.05 -7.63
CA ALA A 65 2.87 -0.23 -6.25
C ALA A 65 3.10 -1.73 -6.01
N TRP A 66 2.23 -2.58 -6.53
CA TRP A 66 2.36 -4.03 -6.41
C TRP A 66 3.55 -4.56 -7.20
N HIS A 67 3.75 -4.10 -8.43
CA HIS A 67 4.88 -4.46 -9.26
C HIS A 67 6.22 -4.10 -8.60
N ALA A 68 6.34 -2.89 -8.05
CA ALA A 68 7.54 -2.48 -7.29
C ALA A 68 7.79 -3.39 -6.08
N ALA A 69 6.73 -3.79 -5.36
CA ALA A 69 6.86 -4.73 -4.24
C ALA A 69 7.28 -6.13 -4.69
N LEU A 70 6.80 -6.62 -5.83
CA LEU A 70 7.24 -7.89 -6.41
C LEU A 70 8.67 -7.84 -6.95
N GLN A 71 9.14 -6.70 -7.45
CA GLN A 71 10.54 -6.56 -7.84
C GLN A 71 11.48 -6.62 -6.64
N TRP A 72 11.06 -6.06 -5.50
CA TRP A 72 11.80 -6.15 -4.24
C TRP A 72 12.01 -7.60 -3.79
N THR A 73 11.00 -8.49 -3.94
CA THR A 73 11.17 -9.92 -3.57
C THR A 73 12.20 -10.64 -4.42
N ARG A 74 12.44 -10.16 -5.64
CA ARG A 74 13.38 -10.75 -6.62
C ARG A 74 14.78 -10.16 -6.55
N SER A 75 14.95 -9.01 -5.88
CA SER A 75 16.23 -8.32 -5.82
C SER A 75 17.10 -8.93 -4.71
N PRO A 76 18.33 -9.40 -4.99
CA PRO A 76 19.21 -9.93 -3.95
C PRO A 76 19.54 -8.84 -2.93
N THR A 77 19.48 -9.16 -1.64
CA THR A 77 19.91 -8.26 -0.58
C THR A 77 21.44 -8.18 -0.60
N GLY A 78 21.99 -7.06 -1.05
CA GLY A 78 23.42 -6.76 -0.99
C GLY A 78 24.04 -6.59 -2.37
N ALA A 79 24.18 -5.33 -2.78
CA ALA A 79 25.36 -4.84 -3.48
C ALA A 79 26.24 -4.12 -2.44
#